data_AF-A0A354EWJ6-F1
#
_entry.id   AF-A0A354EWJ6-F1
#
_cell.length_a   1.000
_cell.length_b   1.000
_cell.length_c   1.000
_cell.angle_alpha   90.00
_cell.angle_beta   90.00
_cell.angle_gamma   90.00
#
_symmetry.space_group_name_H-M   'P 1'
#
loop_
_entity.id
_entity.type
_entity.pdbx_description
1 polymer ?
#
loop_
_entity_poly.entity_id
_entity_poly.type
_entity_poly.pdbx_seq_one_letter_code
_entity_poly.pdbx_strand_id
1 'polypeptide(L)'
;VQALNLMSVINPRIKHVAIEGGLFKDEVEARKVMAVPTVFLNGELFGQGRMELEQIVAKIDTGAEAKAAEKIKAKDPFDVLVIGGGPAG
;
A
#
# COMPACT_ATOMS: atom_id res chain seq x y z
N VAL A 1 -8.79 -1.64 9.18
CA VAL A 1 -9.29 -0.39 9.78
C VAL A 1 -8.18 0.39 10.47
N GLN A 2 -7.53 -0.14 11.52
CA GLN A 2 -6.51 0.60 12.30
C GLN A 2 -5.34 1.14 11.47
N ALA A 3 -4.76 0.31 10.57
CA ALA A 3 -3.68 0.73 9.69
C ALA A 3 -4.05 1.95 8.82
N LEU A 4 -5.23 1.94 8.21
CA LEU A 4 -5.71 3.03 7.35
C LEU A 4 -6.05 4.31 8.14
N ASN A 5 -6.56 4.16 9.38
CA ASN A 5 -6.76 5.29 10.28
C ASN A 5 -5.43 5.99 10.58
N LEU A 6 -4.39 5.22 10.92
CA LEU A 6 -3.06 5.77 11.19
C LEU A 6 -2.51 6.53 9.98
N MET A 7 -2.65 5.97 8.77
CA MET A 7 -2.22 6.63 7.54
C MET A 7 -2.93 7.98 7.31
N SER A 8 -4.24 8.04 7.58
CA SER A 8 -5.01 9.29 7.44
C SER A 8 -4.64 10.38 8.45
N VAL A 9 -4.16 10.01 9.64
CA VAL A 9 -3.68 10.97 10.64
C VAL A 9 -2.31 11.53 10.25
N ILE A 10 -1.43 10.69 9.73
CA ILE A 10 -0.05 11.07 9.39
C ILE A 10 0.01 11.90 8.10
N ASN A 11 -0.84 11.61 7.12
CA ASN A 11 -0.80 12.28 5.81
C ASN A 11 -2.18 12.86 5.45
N PRO A 12 -2.33 14.21 5.40
CA PRO A 12 -3.61 14.85 5.12
C PRO A 12 -4.14 14.57 3.70
N ARG A 13 -3.31 14.04 2.80
CA ARG A 13 -3.73 13.59 1.46
C ARG A 13 -4.38 12.21 1.47
N ILE A 14 -4.27 11.46 2.56
CA ILE A 14 -4.89 10.15 2.72
C ILE A 14 -6.17 10.36 3.52
N LYS A 15 -7.32 10.07 2.89
CA LYS A 15 -8.61 10.05 3.56
C LYS A 15 -9.04 8.61 3.75
N HIS A 16 -9.48 8.26 4.94
CA HIS A 16 -10.02 6.95 5.24
C HIS A 16 -11.40 7.09 5.87
N VAL A 17 -12.34 6.28 5.39
CA VAL A 17 -13.69 6.17 5.94
C VAL A 17 -13.94 4.69 6.19
N ALA A 18 -14.17 4.33 7.45
CA ALA A 18 -14.61 2.99 7.82
C ALA A 18 -16.14 2.94 7.74
N ILE A 19 -16.67 2.03 6.94
CA ILE A 19 -18.12 1.89 6.72
C ILE A 19 -18.59 0.64 7.47
N GLU A 20 -19.62 0.80 8.30
CA GLU A 20 -20.27 -0.30 9.00
C GLU A 20 -21.32 -0.95 8.09
N GLY A 21 -21.00 -2.12 7.54
CA GLY A 21 -21.86 -2.79 6.55
C GLY A 21 -23.25 -3.16 7.07
N GLY A 22 -23.41 -3.36 8.38
CA GLY A 22 -24.72 -3.59 8.98
C GLY A 22 -25.67 -2.39 8.91
N LEU A 23 -25.13 -1.17 8.92
CA LEU A 23 -25.88 0.09 8.84
C LEU A 23 -26.05 0.59 7.40
N PHE A 24 -25.08 0.29 6.53
CA PHE A 24 -25.05 0.75 5.14
C PHE A 24 -25.20 -0.42 4.15
N LYS A 25 -26.33 -1.15 4.26
CA LYS A 25 -26.59 -2.34 3.43
C LYS A 25 -26.64 -2.03 1.93
N ASP A 26 -27.25 -0.91 1.55
CA ASP A 26 -27.36 -0.48 0.14
C ASP A 26 -25.97 -0.31 -0.49
N GLU A 27 -24.99 0.18 0.28
CA GLU A 27 -23.62 0.37 -0.17
C GLU A 27 -22.86 -0.95 -0.31
N VAL A 28 -23.09 -1.89 0.63
CA VAL A 28 -22.58 -3.27 0.55
C VAL A 28 -23.07 -3.97 -0.71
N GLU A 29 -24.36 -3.84 -1.02
CA GLU A 29 -24.97 -4.43 -2.22
C GLU A 29 -24.48 -3.77 -3.51
N ALA A 30 -24.51 -2.43 -3.58
CA ALA A 30 -24.08 -1.68 -4.76
C ALA A 30 -22.60 -1.95 -5.10
N ARG A 31 -21.75 -2.07 -4.08
CA ARG A 31 -20.32 -2.39 -4.23
C ARG A 31 -20.03 -3.90 -4.29
N LYS A 32 -21.05 -4.76 -4.22
CA LYS A 32 -20.96 -6.23 -4.24
C LYS A 32 -19.96 -6.79 -3.22
N VAL A 33 -19.97 -6.25 -2.00
CA VAL A 33 -19.05 -6.68 -0.94
C VAL A 33 -19.52 -8.01 -0.36
N MET A 34 -18.84 -9.10 -0.73
CA MET A 34 -19.17 -10.46 -0.28
C MET A 34 -18.41 -10.90 0.99
N ALA A 35 -17.32 -10.20 1.34
CA ALA A 35 -16.49 -10.54 2.48
C ALA A 35 -15.94 -9.27 3.15
N VAL A 36 -15.71 -9.35 4.46
CA VAL A 36 -15.09 -8.28 5.25
C VAL A 36 -13.76 -8.77 5.85
N PRO A 37 -12.74 -7.90 5.97
CA PRO A 37 -12.72 -6.52 5.47
C PRO A 37 -12.50 -6.46 3.95
N THR A 38 -13.17 -5.51 3.29
CA THR A 38 -12.92 -5.12 1.89
C THR A 38 -12.53 -3.64 1.87
N VAL A 39 -11.48 -3.30 1.11
CA VAL A 39 -10.93 -1.94 1.01
C VAL A 39 -11.06 -1.45 -0.43
N PHE A 40 -11.52 -0.22 -0.57
CA PHE A 40 -11.55 0.50 -1.84
C PHE A 40 -10.59 1.69 -1.80
N LEU A 41 -9.90 1.94 -2.91
CA LEU A 41 -9.04 3.11 -3.12
C LEU A 41 -9.61 3.90 -4.28
N ASN A 42 -9.98 5.16 -4.04
CA ASN A 42 -10.54 6.06 -5.06
C ASN A 42 -11.74 5.48 -5.84
N GLY A 43 -12.54 4.63 -5.19
CA GLY A 43 -13.73 4.00 -5.80
C GLY A 43 -13.46 2.62 -6.40
N GLU A 44 -12.20 2.22 -6.54
CA GLU A 44 -11.82 0.92 -7.10
C GLU A 44 -11.45 -0.09 -6.01
N LEU A 45 -11.63 -1.38 -6.29
CA LEU A 45 -11.29 -2.45 -5.35
C LEU A 45 -9.77 -2.49 -5.12
N PHE A 46 -9.34 -2.29 -3.88
CA PHE A 46 -7.92 -2.28 -3.52
C PHE A 46 -7.45 -3.62 -2.93
N GLY A 47 -8.32 -4.26 -2.14
CA GLY A 47 -8.02 -5.55 -1.54
C GLY A 47 -9.14 -6.07 -0.66
N GLN A 48 -9.09 -7.37 -0.38
CA GLN A 48 -10.01 -8.07 0.49
C GLN A 48 -9.22 -8.91 1.49
N GLY A 49 -9.78 -9.11 2.68
CA GLY A 49 -9.13 -9.87 3.75
C GLY A 49 -8.10 -9.04 4.54
N ARG A 50 -7.39 -9.73 5.44
CA ARG A 50 -6.40 -9.12 6.33
C ARG A 50 -5.22 -8.59 5.51
N MET A 51 -4.85 -7.33 5.75
CA MET A 51 -3.66 -6.70 5.19
C MET A 51 -2.93 -5.95 6.31
N GLU A 52 -1.62 -6.11 6.36
CA GLU A 52 -0.75 -5.36 7.25
C GLU A 52 -0.40 -4.00 6.65
N LEU A 53 0.07 -3.05 7.47
CA LEU A 53 0.34 -1.67 7.05
C LEU A 53 1.38 -1.62 5.92
N GLU A 54 2.44 -2.41 6.02
CA GLU A 54 3.52 -2.50 5.05
C GLU A 54 3.00 -2.92 3.67
N GLN A 55 2.06 -3.87 3.65
CA GLN A 55 1.44 -4.36 2.41
C GLN A 55 0.58 -3.29 1.75
N ILE A 56 -0.14 -2.49 2.55
CA ILE A 56 -0.95 -1.37 2.07
C ILE A 56 -0.05 -0.28 1.48
N VAL A 57 1.01 0.09 2.19
CA VAL A 57 1.97 1.12 1.73
C VAL A 57 2.67 0.68 0.45
N ALA A 58 3.13 -0.56 0.38
CA ALA A 58 3.80 -1.10 -0.81
C ALA A 58 2.90 -1.07 -2.06
N LYS A 59 1.59 -1.34 -1.90
CA LYS A 59 0.63 -1.25 -3.00
C LYS A 59 0.35 0.18 -3.47
N ILE A 60 0.54 1.18 -2.60
CA ILE A 60 0.24 2.59 -2.91
C ILE A 60 1.48 3.33 -3.44
N ASP A 61 2.70 2.98 -2.98
CA ASP A 61 3.94 3.63 -3.41
C ASP A 61 4.44 3.08 -4.77
N THR A 62 3.73 3.43 -5.84
CA THR A 62 4.13 3.12 -7.22
C THR A 62 5.45 3.79 -7.65
N GLY A 63 5.95 4.75 -6.86
CA GLY A 63 7.23 5.41 -7.08
C GLY A 63 8.39 4.85 -6.27
N ALA A 64 8.18 3.81 -5.45
CA ALA A 64 9.21 3.23 -4.59
C ALA A 64 10.42 2.74 -5.40
N GLU A 65 10.18 2.08 -6.53
CA GLU A 65 11.24 1.58 -7.42
C GLU A 65 12.08 2.72 -8.02
N ALA A 66 11.43 3.77 -8.52
CA ALA A 66 12.11 4.95 -9.06
C ALA A 66 12.94 5.66 -7.98
N LYS A 67 12.42 5.79 -6.75
CA LYS A 67 13.18 6.35 -5.61
C LYS A 67 14.36 5.45 -5.22
N ALA A 68 14.20 4.13 -5.28
CA ALA A 68 15.28 3.19 -5.01
C ALA A 68 16.39 3.29 -6.07
N ALA A 69 16.02 3.41 -7.35
CA ALA A 69 16.95 3.66 -8.44
C ALA A 69 17.69 4.99 -8.28
N GLU A 70 16.99 6.08 -7.95
CA GLU A 70 17.62 7.38 -7.68
C GLU A 70 18.53 7.31 -6.45
N LYS A 71 18.18 6.57 -5.39
CA LYS A 71 19.07 6.32 -4.24
C LYS A 71 20.35 5.59 -4.64
N ILE A 72 20.27 4.63 -5.56
CA ILE A 72 21.46 3.91 -6.08
C ILE A 72 22.32 4.86 -6.92
N LYS A 73 21.70 5.66 -7.79
CA LYS A 73 22.37 6.63 -8.64
C LYS A 73 23.06 7.75 -7.85
N ALA A 74 22.50 8.12 -6.69
CA ALA A 74 23.05 9.12 -5.80
C ALA A 74 24.17 8.59 -4.88
N LYS A 75 24.55 7.32 -4.98
CA LYS A 75 25.70 6.80 -4.23
C LYS A 75 26.99 7.27 -4.86
N ASP A 76 27.99 7.52 -4.02
CA ASP A 76 29.34 7.79 -4.47
C ASP A 76 29.88 6.62 -5.31
N PRO A 77 30.83 6.89 -6.23
CA PRO A 77 31.50 5.84 -6.98
C PRO A 77 32.07 4.78 -6.04
N PHE A 78 31.86 3.52 -6.38
CA PHE A 78 32.46 2.40 -5.69
C PHE A 78 33.82 2.07 -6.33
N ASP A 79 34.84 1.80 -5.52
CA ASP A 79 36.10 1.26 -6.02
C ASP A 79 35.89 -0.14 -6.64
N VAL A 80 34.97 -0.93 -6.06
CA VAL A 80 34.55 -2.24 -6.56
C VAL A 80 33.04 -2.39 -6.36
N LEU A 81 32.31 -2.72 -7.43
CA LEU A 81 30.88 -3.06 -7.39
C LEU A 81 30.70 -4.51 -7.84
N VAL A 82 30.29 -5.39 -6.92
CA VAL A 82 29.94 -6.78 -7.23
C VAL A 82 28.48 -6.86 -7.66
N ILE A 83 28.23 -7.42 -8.84
CA ILE A 83 26.88 -7.61 -9.40
C ILE A 83 26.55 -9.10 -9.39
N GLY A 84 25.63 -9.50 -8.51
CA GLY A 84 25.18 -10.90 -8.33
C GLY A 84 25.76 -11.54 -7.08
N GLY A 85 24.97 -11.57 -6.00
CA GLY A 85 25.36 -12.11 -4.68
C GLY A 85 25.32 -13.64 -4.58
N GLY A 86 25.77 -14.34 -5.63
CA GLY A 86 26.01 -15.78 -5.57
C GLY A 86 27.35 -16.09 -4.88
N PRO A 87 27.65 -17.37 -4.56
CA PRO A 87 28.88 -17.76 -3.86
C PRO A 87 30.19 -17.45 -4.60
N ALA A 88 30.13 -16.87 -5.80
CA ALA A 88 31.27 -16.43 -6.60
C ALA A 88 31.42 -14.89 -6.68
N GLY A 89 30.57 -14.14 -5.99
CA GLY A 89 30.61 -12.66 -5.90
C GLY A 89 31.37 -12.18 -4.68
#